data_AF-A0A6V7L6W4-F1
#
_entry.id   AF-A0A6V7L6W4-F1
#
_cell.length_a   1.000
_cell.length_b   1.000
_cell.length_c   1.000
_cell.angle_alpha   90.00
_cell.angle_beta   90.00
_cell.angle_gamma   90.00
#
_symmetry.space_group_name_H-M   'P 1'
#
loop_
_entity.id
_entity.type
_entity.pdbx_description
1 polymer ?
#
loop_
_entity_poly.entity_id
_entity_poly.type
_entity_poly.pdbx_seq_one_letter_code
_entity_poly.pdbx_strand_id
1 'polypeptide(L)' 'LKTIVGAVIESVKNLRDVIILTMFSLSVFALMGLQIYMGVLTQKCIRNFPEDGSWGNLTDENWERFVSNE' A
#
# COMPACT_ATOMS: atom_id res chain seq x y z
N LEU A 1 30.03 -26.56 12.46
CA LEU A 1 28.89 -25.62 12.53
C LEU A 1 29.27 -24.26 13.12
N LYS A 2 29.93 -24.20 14.29
CA LYS A 2 30.34 -22.93 14.94
C LYS A 2 31.17 -21.99 14.03
N THR A 3 32.02 -22.54 13.17
CA THR A 3 32.85 -21.76 12.21
C THR A 3 32.04 -21.06 11.13
N ILE A 4 30.98 -21.71 10.61
CA ILE A 4 30.10 -21.13 9.58
C ILE A 4 29.31 -19.96 10.18
N VAL A 5 28.77 -20.16 11.39
CA VAL A 5 28.05 -19.11 12.12
C VAL A 5 28.96 -17.91 12.43
N GLY A 6 30.22 -18.16 12.80
CA GLY A 6 31.22 -17.10 13.00
C GLY A 6 31.50 -16.27 11.73
N ALA A 7 31.72 -16.94 10.60
CA ALA A 7 31.97 -16.28 9.31
C ALA A 7 30.76 -15.46 8.82
N VAL A 8 29.54 -15.94 9.07
CA VAL A 8 28.30 -15.21 8.73
C VAL A 8 28.16 -13.95 9.60
N ILE A 9 28.40 -14.05 10.92
CA ILE A 9 28.31 -12.90 11.83
C ILE A 9 29.33 -11.81 11.48
N GLU A 10 30.54 -12.22 11.10
CA GLU A 10 31.60 -11.31 10.65
C GLU A 10 31.22 -10.60 9.34
N SER A 11 30.63 -11.34 8.40
CA SER A 11 30.13 -10.78 7.14
C SER A 11 28.99 -9.79 7.36
N VAL A 12 28.04 -10.09 8.26
CA VAL A 12 26.93 -9.18 8.60
C VAL A 12 27.45 -7.90 9.27
N LYS A 13 28.51 -7.98 10.09
CA LYS A 13 29.15 -6.80 10.68
C LYS A 13 29.73 -5.87 9.61
N ASN A 14 30.33 -6.41 8.56
CA ASN A 14 30.86 -5.62 7.45
C ASN A 14 29.75 -4.98 6.59
N LEU A 15 28.58 -5.62 6.50
CA LEU A 15 27.43 -5.12 5.73
C LEU A 15 26.55 -4.12 6.50
N ARG A 16 26.77 -3.93 7.81
CA ARG A 16 25.97 -3.06 8.68
C ARG A 16 25.74 -1.67 8.07
N ASP A 17 26.81 -1.05 7.57
CA ASP A 17 26.74 0.32 7.06
C ASP A 17 25.87 0.41 5.81
N VAL A 18 26.01 -0.55 4.90
CA VAL A 18 25.18 -0.69 3.70
C VAL A 18 23.72 -0.96 4.07
N ILE A 19 23.44 -1.75 5.11
CA ILE A 19 22.08 -2.01 5.58
C ILE A 19 21.43 -0.74 6.14
N ILE A 20 22.17 0.08 6.88
CA ILE A 20 21.65 1.36 7.39
C ILE A 20 21.35 2.32 6.24
N LEU A 21 22.27 2.46 5.28
CA LEU A 21 22.07 3.30 4.10
C LEU A 21 20.86 2.86 3.27
N THR A 22 20.69 1.55 3.06
CA THR A 22 19.55 1.01 2.32
C THR A 22 18.23 1.25 3.07
N MET A 23 18.16 0.99 4.37
CA MET A 23 16.96 1.30 5.17
C MET A 23 16.62 2.78 5.15
N PHE A 24 17.62 3.66 5.23
CA PHE A 24 17.41 5.11 5.12
C PHE A 24 16.82 5.48 3.76
N SER A 25 17.42 4.98 2.66
CA SER A 25 16.94 5.25 1.31
C SER A 25 15.51 4.73 1.08
N LEU A 26 15.21 3.52 1.54
CA LEU A 26 13.88 2.91 1.45
C LEU A 26 12.85 3.70 2.25
N SER A 27 13.23 4.21 3.43
CA SER A 27 12.34 5.02 4.25
C SER A 27 11.98 6.34 3.56
N VAL A 28 12.95 7.02 2.94
CA VAL A 28 12.72 8.26 2.17
C VAL A 28 11.79 7.99 0.98
N PHE A 29 12.06 6.95 0.19
CA PHE A 29 11.22 6.59 -0.94
C PHE A 29 9.81 6.16 -0.51
N ALA A 30 9.68 5.43 0.60
CA ALA A 30 8.39 5.04 1.14
C ALA A 30 7.56 6.24 1.60
N LEU A 31 8.18 7.22 2.28
CA LEU A 31 7.49 8.44 2.71
C LEU A 31 7.07 9.32 1.52
N MET A 32 7.90 9.40 0.48
CA MET A 32 7.56 10.11 -0.75
C MET A 32 6.44 9.39 -1.51
N GLY A 33 6.55 8.07 -1.67
CA GLY A 33 5.55 7.23 -2.33
C GLY A 33 4.21 7.25 -1.61
N LEU A 34 4.20 7.17 -0.28
CA LEU A 34 2.96 7.28 0.50
C LEU A 34 2.24 8.60 0.22
N GLN A 35 2.95 9.73 0.28
CA GLN A 35 2.34 11.04 0.05
C GLN A 35 1.78 11.19 -1.37
N ILE A 36 2.46 10.67 -2.38
CA ILE A 36 2.04 10.77 -3.79
C ILE A 36 0.89 9.82 -4.10
N TYR A 37 0.92 8.59 -3.55
CA TYR A 37 0.02 7.52 -3.94
C TYR A 37 -1.10 7.23 -2.92
N MET A 38 -1.25 8.05 -1.86
CA MET A 38 -2.33 7.88 -0.90
C MET A 38 -3.69 8.01 -1.59
N GLY A 39 -4.49 6.95 -1.59
CA GLY A 39 -5.84 6.92 -2.17
C GLY A 39 -5.92 6.81 -3.70
N VAL A 40 -4.81 7.02 -4.42
CA VAL A 40 -4.78 6.94 -5.90
C VAL A 40 -5.07 5.52 -6.39
N LEU A 41 -4.48 4.51 -5.72
CA LEU A 41 -4.61 3.10 -6.10
C LEU A 41 -5.99 2.51 -5.79
N THR A 42 -6.85 3.24 -5.08
CA THR A 42 -8.23 2.84 -4.78
C THR A 42 -9.26 3.54 -5.65
N GLN A 43 -8.83 4.35 -6.62
CA GLN A 43 -9.74 5.02 -7.55
C GLN A 43 -10.41 3.98 -8.45
N LYS A 44 -11.74 3.90 -8.36
CA LYS A 44 -12.60 3.01 -9.16
C LYS A 44 -13.45 3.84 -10.10
N CYS A 45 -13.74 3.33 -11.29
CA CYS A 45 -14.75 3.90 -12.16
C CYS A 45 -16.12 3.39 -11.72
N ILE A 46 -16.96 4.30 -11.23
CA ILE A 46 -18.29 3.96 -10.73
C ILE A 46 -19.32 4.16 -11.85
N ARG A 47 -20.28 3.24 -11.92
CA ARG A 47 -21.55 3.35 -12.65
C ARG A 47 -22.15 4.77 -12.54
N ASN A 48 -22.80 5.34 -13.55
CA ASN A 48 -23.82 6.35 -13.24
C ASN A 48 -24.97 5.66 -12.50
N PHE A 49 -25.50 6.31 -11.46
CA PHE A 49 -26.65 5.79 -10.73
C PHE A 49 -27.84 5.65 -11.70
N PRO A 50 -28.52 4.49 -11.75
CA PRO A 50 -29.58 4.26 -12.73
C PRO A 50 -30.85 5.04 -12.40
N GLU A 51 -31.43 5.71 -13.40
CA GLU A 51 -32.69 6.46 -13.28
C GLU A 51 -33.93 5.58 -13.44
N ASP A 52 -33.76 4.32 -13.87
CA ASP A 52 -34.84 3.35 -14.12
C ASP A 52 -35.50 2.81 -12.82
N GLY A 53 -35.13 3.33 -11.65
CA GLY A 53 -35.68 2.96 -10.35
C GLY A 53 -35.23 1.61 -9.79
N SER A 54 -34.34 0.89 -10.48
CA SER A 54 -33.84 -0.45 -10.06
C SER A 54 -33.09 -0.44 -8.72
N TRP A 55 -32.54 0.71 -8.32
CA TRP A 55 -31.78 0.90 -7.07
C TRP A 55 -32.51 1.81 -6.06
N GLY A 56 -33.80 2.08 -6.29
CA GLY A 56 -34.60 2.96 -5.45
C GLY A 56 -34.25 4.45 -5.59
N ASN A 57 -34.66 5.26 -4.60
CA ASN A 57 -34.34 6.69 -4.54
C ASN A 57 -32.86 6.92 -4.22
N LEU A 58 -32.31 8.04 -4.69
CA LEU A 58 -30.96 8.47 -4.36
C LEU A 58 -30.86 8.85 -2.88
N THR A 59 -30.31 7.95 -2.07
CA THR A 59 -30.01 8.14 -0.65
C THR A 59 -28.56 7.70 -0.40
N ASP A 60 -27.94 8.18 0.69
CA ASP A 60 -26.56 7.81 1.02
C ASP A 60 -26.40 6.29 1.17
N GLU A 61 -27.39 5.61 1.78
CA GLU A 61 -27.40 4.15 1.93
C GLU A 61 -27.46 3.41 0.58
N ASN A 62 -28.32 3.85 -0.34
CA ASN A 62 -28.45 3.22 -1.66
C ASN A 62 -27.22 3.52 -2.54
N TRP A 63 -26.62 4.70 -2.38
CA TRP A 63 -25.38 5.05 -3.06
C TRP A 63 -24.20 4.20 -2.57
N GLU A 64 -24.04 4.00 -1.26
CA GLU A 64 -22.98 3.14 -0.72
C GLU A 64 -23.09 1.71 -1.24
N ARG A 65 -24.29 1.11 -1.23
CA ARG A 65 -24.56 -0.22 -1.80
C ARG A 65 -24.21 -0.29 -3.30
N PHE A 66 -24.64 0.73 -4.06
CA PHE A 66 -24.34 0.82 -5.49
C PHE A 66 -22.83 0.92 -5.78
N VAL A 67 -22.09 1.69 -4.99
CA VAL A 67 -20.63 1.85 -5.13
C VAL A 67 -19.87 0.60 -4.64
N SER A 68 -20.39 -0.11 -3.63
CA SER A 68 -19.82 -1.38 -3.15
C SER A 68 -20.12 -2.56 -4.08
N ASN A 69 -21.09 -2.44 -4.98
CA ASN A 69 -21.68 -3.53 -5.79
C ASN A 69 -22.37 -4.59 -4.92
N GLU A 70 -22.97 -4.18 -3.80
CA GLU A 70 -23.86 -4.99 -2.95
C GLU A 70 -25.32 -4.67 -3.23
#